data_AF-N1MRF7-F1
#
_entry.id   AF-N1MRF7-F1
#
_cell.length_a   1.000
_cell.length_b   1.000
_cell.length_c   1.000
_cell.angle_alpha   90.00
_cell.angle_beta   90.00
_cell.angle_gamma   90.00
#
_symmetry.space_group_name_H-M   'P 1'
#
loop_
_entity.id
_entity.type
_entity.pdbx_description
1 polymer ?
#
loop_
_entity_poly.entity_id
_entity_poly.type
_entity_poly.pdbx_seq_one_letter_code
_entity_poly.pdbx_strand_id
1 'polypeptide(L)'
;MVDDGLGGFMELAVGRLVQQAVEARRQGHVAAAEQLLRDALARHPGEPQALNLLGMIALDQRDFAAASGHFRGAAAVDPREAALWMNVASAERGLGHAEGERAALQAAIDIDQRNLMAQIRMAQLQQRLDERQGAADSWGKALALSAGLPDLPPALVETLAQARAFVMAHQAQFAAFVEAGVAAQLASADRVTQRRFQACLDREFGRRMIYQNHCSGLHYPFLPADEYFDRHHFPWMDALEAQTDVIRAEFLAMIGQNDGAIRPYVRQDAGTPQNIWTALDGSLDWGAAFLWEYGVRNEAVCAACPQTVAVLEALPRADIPGRAPSAFFSLLRPGSRIPAHTGVTNTRAIVHLPLVVPPGCFFRVGGETRAWQEGVAFAFDDTIEHEAWNDSDHLRVVLILDVWNPHLSLAEQQLLKQFYATADASKTNDVLPRI
;
A
#
# COMPACT_ATOMS: atom_id res chain seq x y z
N MET A 1 3.58 -36.05 58.19
CA MET A 1 2.88 -36.61 57.02
C MET A 1 1.46 -37.06 57.37
N VAL A 2 0.66 -36.20 57.97
CA VAL A 2 -0.79 -36.41 58.13
C VAL A 2 -1.45 -35.02 58.04
N ASP A 3 -1.48 -34.46 56.84
CA ASP A 3 -2.24 -33.21 56.57
C ASP A 3 -2.72 -33.17 55.11
N ASP A 4 -2.02 -33.84 54.19
CA ASP A 4 -2.45 -33.98 52.77
C ASP A 4 -3.78 -34.73 52.57
N GLY A 5 -4.24 -35.51 53.55
CA GLY A 5 -5.48 -36.29 53.42
C GLY A 5 -6.75 -35.46 53.57
N LEU A 6 -6.79 -34.56 54.58
CA LEU A 6 -7.99 -33.77 54.88
C LEU A 6 -8.19 -32.63 53.86
N GLY A 7 -7.10 -32.02 53.39
CA GLY A 7 -7.13 -31.04 52.31
C GLY A 7 -7.74 -31.61 51.03
N GLY A 8 -7.28 -32.79 50.60
CA GLY A 8 -7.81 -33.46 49.41
C GLY A 8 -9.29 -33.86 49.51
N PHE A 9 -9.77 -34.31 50.68
CA PHE A 9 -11.20 -34.61 50.89
C PHE A 9 -12.07 -33.36 50.84
N MET A 10 -11.58 -32.23 51.38
CA MET A 10 -12.31 -30.97 51.38
C MET A 10 -12.38 -30.36 49.98
N GLU A 11 -11.29 -30.40 49.21
CA GLU A 11 -11.25 -30.00 47.79
C GLU A 11 -12.20 -30.84 46.93
N LEU A 12 -12.22 -32.17 47.11
CA LEU A 12 -13.15 -33.06 46.41
C LEU A 12 -14.62 -32.78 46.75
N ALA A 13 -14.91 -32.36 47.99
CA ALA A 13 -16.26 -32.01 48.42
C ALA A 13 -16.71 -30.65 47.84
N VAL A 14 -15.83 -29.65 47.81
CA VAL A 14 -16.09 -28.34 47.20
C VAL A 14 -16.30 -28.48 45.69
N GLY A 15 -15.42 -29.23 45.00
CA GLY A 15 -15.56 -29.50 43.56
C GLY A 15 -16.89 -30.17 43.21
N ARG A 16 -17.39 -31.10 44.05
CA ARG A 16 -18.70 -31.74 43.85
C ARG A 16 -19.85 -30.74 43.97
N LEU A 17 -19.82 -29.83 44.95
CA LEU A 17 -20.84 -28.79 45.12
C LEU A 17 -20.88 -27.85 43.91
N VAL A 18 -19.71 -27.45 43.40
CA VAL A 18 -19.60 -26.61 42.20
C VAL A 18 -20.20 -27.32 40.98
N GLN A 19 -19.87 -28.59 40.76
CA GLN A 19 -20.44 -29.38 39.65
C GLN A 19 -21.96 -29.52 39.74
N GLN A 20 -22.49 -29.77 40.94
CA GLN A 20 -23.94 -29.83 41.17
C GLN A 20 -24.61 -28.48 40.90
N ALA A 21 -23.96 -27.36 41.27
CA ALA A 21 -24.47 -26.03 40.99
C ALA A 21 -24.51 -25.72 39.49
N VAL A 22 -23.49 -26.13 38.73
CA VAL A 22 -23.47 -25.99 37.26
C VAL A 22 -24.65 -26.72 36.63
N GLU A 23 -24.91 -27.96 37.05
CA GLU A 23 -26.03 -28.76 36.54
C GLU A 23 -27.39 -28.16 36.94
N ALA A 24 -27.54 -27.73 38.20
CA ALA A 24 -28.75 -27.05 38.67
C ALA A 24 -29.04 -25.77 37.85
N ARG A 25 -28.02 -24.96 37.55
CA ARG A 25 -28.15 -23.77 36.70
C ARG A 25 -28.56 -24.15 35.28
N ARG A 26 -27.96 -25.20 34.69
CA ARG A 26 -28.31 -25.69 33.35
C ARG A 26 -29.77 -26.12 33.26
N GLN A 27 -30.34 -26.65 34.34
CA GLN A 27 -31.74 -27.04 34.46
C GLN A 27 -32.69 -25.88 34.79
N GLY A 28 -32.19 -24.65 34.96
CA GLY A 28 -32.99 -23.48 35.34
C GLY A 28 -33.29 -23.38 36.84
N HIS A 29 -32.73 -24.27 37.67
CA HIS A 29 -32.87 -24.25 39.14
C HIS A 29 -31.88 -23.26 39.78
N VAL A 30 -32.01 -21.98 39.44
CA VAL A 30 -31.04 -20.92 39.82
C VAL A 30 -30.87 -20.78 41.33
N ALA A 31 -31.96 -20.78 42.11
CA ALA A 31 -31.88 -20.66 43.56
C ALA A 31 -31.15 -21.85 44.23
N ALA A 32 -31.33 -23.05 43.70
CA ALA A 32 -30.62 -24.24 44.18
C ALA A 32 -29.12 -24.16 43.84
N ALA A 33 -28.78 -23.69 42.63
CA ALA A 33 -27.41 -23.46 42.23
C ALA A 33 -26.71 -22.43 43.14
N GLU A 34 -27.35 -21.30 43.44
CA GLU A 34 -26.81 -20.31 44.37
C GLU A 34 -26.55 -20.88 45.75
N GLN A 35 -27.48 -21.67 46.30
CA GLN A 35 -27.30 -22.27 47.61
C GLN A 35 -26.10 -23.23 47.64
N LEU A 36 -25.97 -24.09 46.63
CA LEU A 36 -24.84 -25.01 46.49
C LEU A 36 -23.50 -24.26 46.40
N LEU A 37 -23.47 -23.11 45.71
CA LEU A 37 -22.27 -22.27 45.60
C LEU A 37 -21.95 -21.56 46.92
N ARG A 38 -22.97 -21.07 47.67
CA ARG A 38 -22.75 -20.51 49.02
C ARG A 38 -22.23 -21.58 49.97
N ASP A 39 -22.74 -22.81 49.90
CA ASP A 39 -22.26 -23.93 50.71
C ASP A 39 -20.81 -24.31 50.35
N ALA A 40 -20.44 -24.21 49.06
CA ALA A 40 -19.06 -24.38 48.60
C ALA A 40 -18.13 -23.29 49.19
N LEU A 41 -18.55 -22.03 49.14
CA LEU A 41 -17.79 -20.90 49.70
C LEU A 41 -17.72 -20.90 51.22
N ALA A 42 -18.72 -21.44 51.92
CA ALA A 42 -18.67 -21.63 53.36
C ALA A 42 -17.55 -22.61 53.77
N ARG A 43 -17.21 -23.56 52.90
CA ARG A 43 -16.12 -24.53 53.10
C ARG A 43 -14.79 -24.01 52.60
N HIS A 44 -14.80 -23.30 51.47
CA HIS A 44 -13.62 -22.68 50.88
C HIS A 44 -13.93 -21.26 50.36
N PRO A 45 -13.75 -20.22 51.18
CA PRO A 45 -14.18 -18.85 50.85
C PRO A 45 -13.56 -18.24 49.59
N GLY A 46 -12.40 -18.75 49.15
CA GLY A 46 -11.67 -18.28 47.98
C GLY A 46 -11.86 -19.14 46.73
N GLU A 47 -12.81 -20.08 46.69
CA GLU A 47 -12.97 -20.98 45.55
C GLU A 47 -13.31 -20.20 44.25
N PRO A 48 -12.38 -20.06 43.28
CA PRO A 48 -12.53 -19.12 42.17
C PRO A 48 -13.69 -19.49 41.24
N GLN A 49 -13.89 -20.80 41.03
CA GLN A 49 -14.94 -21.30 40.16
C GLN A 49 -16.34 -21.04 40.76
N ALA A 50 -16.47 -21.15 42.08
CA ALA A 50 -17.72 -20.86 42.78
C ALA A 50 -18.04 -19.36 42.80
N LEU A 51 -17.04 -18.51 43.06
CA LEU A 51 -17.17 -17.05 42.98
C LEU A 51 -17.55 -16.61 41.56
N ASN A 52 -16.88 -17.14 40.54
CA ASN A 52 -17.19 -16.81 39.15
C ASN A 52 -18.62 -17.22 38.75
N LEU A 53 -19.10 -18.40 39.19
CA LEU A 53 -20.47 -18.86 38.93
C LEU A 53 -21.53 -18.00 39.62
N LEU A 54 -21.31 -17.61 40.89
CA LEU A 54 -22.21 -16.68 41.58
C LEU A 54 -22.23 -15.31 40.89
N GLY A 55 -21.08 -14.82 40.45
CA GLY A 55 -20.98 -13.58 39.68
C GLY A 55 -21.77 -13.64 38.37
N MET A 56 -21.68 -14.75 37.62
CA MET A 56 -22.46 -14.95 36.40
C MET A 56 -23.97 -14.99 36.67
N ILE A 57 -24.41 -15.67 37.73
CA ILE A 57 -25.83 -15.70 38.12
C ILE A 57 -26.33 -14.29 38.48
N ALA A 58 -25.56 -13.54 39.29
CA ALA A 58 -25.91 -12.17 39.65
C ALA A 58 -25.95 -11.24 38.42
N LEU A 59 -25.03 -11.42 37.47
CA LEU A 59 -25.01 -10.68 36.21
C LEU A 59 -26.26 -10.95 35.37
N ASP A 60 -26.68 -12.22 35.25
CA ASP A 60 -27.91 -12.62 34.54
C ASP A 60 -29.16 -11.99 35.19
N GLN A 61 -29.17 -11.85 36.51
CA GLN A 61 -30.23 -11.21 37.29
C GLN A 61 -30.15 -9.67 37.28
N ARG A 62 -29.12 -9.09 36.64
CA ARG A 62 -28.80 -7.65 36.63
C ARG A 62 -28.48 -7.06 38.01
N ASP A 63 -28.12 -7.90 38.98
CA ASP A 63 -27.50 -7.46 40.23
C ASP A 63 -26.00 -7.23 40.01
N PHE A 64 -25.70 -6.11 39.37
CA PHE A 64 -24.33 -5.78 38.98
C PHE A 64 -23.41 -5.53 40.19
N ALA A 65 -23.96 -5.13 41.34
CA ALA A 65 -23.19 -4.91 42.56
C ALA A 65 -22.71 -6.24 43.15
N ALA A 66 -23.62 -7.22 43.28
CA ALA A 66 -23.25 -8.57 43.71
C ALA A 66 -22.31 -9.24 42.70
N ALA A 67 -22.59 -9.10 41.40
CA ALA A 67 -21.73 -9.65 40.34
C ALA A 67 -20.30 -9.11 40.44
N SER A 68 -20.14 -7.79 40.59
CA SER A 68 -18.83 -7.15 40.73
C SER A 68 -18.08 -7.65 41.97
N GLY A 69 -18.76 -7.76 43.12
CA GLY A 69 -18.17 -8.30 44.35
C GLY A 69 -17.64 -9.73 44.17
N HIS A 70 -18.45 -10.61 43.57
CA HIS A 70 -18.05 -11.99 43.30
C HIS A 70 -16.91 -12.11 42.28
N PHE A 71 -16.96 -11.37 41.17
CA PHE A 71 -15.90 -11.41 40.15
C PHE A 71 -14.57 -10.84 40.66
N ARG A 72 -14.59 -9.74 41.43
CA ARG A 72 -13.37 -9.21 42.07
C ARG A 72 -12.80 -10.20 43.09
N GLY A 73 -13.67 -10.88 43.84
CA GLY A 73 -13.24 -11.97 44.73
C GLY A 73 -12.52 -13.08 43.96
N ALA A 74 -13.07 -13.53 42.84
CA ALA A 74 -12.43 -14.54 41.99
C ALA A 74 -11.09 -14.04 41.42
N ALA A 75 -11.05 -12.81 40.89
CA ALA A 75 -9.85 -12.21 40.31
C ALA A 75 -8.75 -11.92 41.35
N ALA A 76 -9.10 -11.72 42.62
CA ALA A 76 -8.12 -11.59 43.70
C ALA A 76 -7.39 -12.91 44.01
N VAL A 77 -8.06 -14.04 43.76
CA VAL A 77 -7.48 -15.38 43.96
C VAL A 77 -6.67 -15.82 42.74
N ASP A 78 -7.18 -15.56 41.53
CA ASP A 78 -6.44 -15.78 40.28
C ASP A 78 -6.34 -14.50 39.43
N PRO A 79 -5.37 -13.62 39.72
CA PRO A 79 -5.23 -12.34 39.02
C PRO A 79 -4.71 -12.49 37.59
N ARG A 80 -4.27 -13.67 37.17
CA ARG A 80 -3.71 -13.93 35.84
C ARG A 80 -4.73 -14.52 34.86
N GLU A 81 -5.96 -14.75 35.30
CA GLU A 81 -7.02 -15.22 34.42
C GLU A 81 -7.78 -14.03 33.79
N ALA A 82 -7.53 -13.78 32.50
CA ALA A 82 -8.13 -12.66 31.77
C ALA A 82 -9.67 -12.72 31.74
N ALA A 83 -10.26 -13.93 31.72
CA ALA A 83 -11.71 -14.10 31.70
C ALA A 83 -12.39 -13.50 32.95
N LEU A 84 -11.73 -13.56 34.13
CA LEU A 84 -12.27 -12.99 35.36
C LEU A 84 -12.32 -11.46 35.29
N TRP A 85 -11.27 -10.84 34.75
CA TRP A 85 -11.24 -9.38 34.54
C TRP A 85 -12.26 -8.91 33.50
N MET A 86 -12.52 -9.71 32.46
CA MET A 86 -13.62 -9.43 31.52
C MET A 86 -15.00 -9.47 32.19
N ASN A 87 -15.18 -10.36 33.16
CA ASN A 87 -16.41 -10.43 33.94
C ASN A 87 -16.55 -9.23 34.90
N VAL A 88 -15.47 -8.83 35.57
CA VAL A 88 -15.43 -7.57 36.36
C VAL A 88 -15.82 -6.38 35.48
N ALA A 89 -15.22 -6.24 34.29
CA ALA A 89 -15.54 -5.17 33.35
C ALA A 89 -17.03 -5.15 32.97
N SER A 90 -17.64 -6.32 32.77
CA SER A 90 -19.06 -6.45 32.44
C SER A 90 -19.98 -5.98 33.58
N ALA A 91 -19.63 -6.32 34.83
CA ALA A 91 -20.38 -5.86 36.00
C ALA A 91 -20.22 -4.35 36.24
N GLU A 92 -18.99 -3.82 36.14
CA GLU A 92 -18.73 -2.38 36.29
C GLU A 92 -19.43 -1.55 35.21
N ARG A 93 -19.50 -2.07 33.97
CA ARG A 93 -20.30 -1.47 32.89
C ARG A 93 -21.78 -1.39 33.26
N GLY A 94 -22.34 -2.45 33.85
CA GLY A 94 -23.73 -2.49 34.31
C GLY A 94 -24.03 -1.49 35.43
N LEU A 95 -23.03 -1.20 36.28
CA LEU A 95 -23.09 -0.16 37.32
C LEU A 95 -22.89 1.26 36.78
N GLY A 96 -22.41 1.42 35.54
CA GLY A 96 -22.01 2.72 34.99
C GLY A 96 -20.68 3.23 35.55
N HIS A 97 -19.88 2.38 36.18
CA HIS A 97 -18.57 2.74 36.75
C HIS A 97 -17.48 2.69 35.68
N ALA A 98 -17.34 3.77 34.91
CA ALA A 98 -16.42 3.85 33.78
C ALA A 98 -14.95 3.57 34.14
N GLU A 99 -14.46 4.11 35.27
CA GLU A 99 -13.10 3.84 35.76
C GLU A 99 -12.89 2.38 36.15
N GLY A 100 -13.90 1.76 36.77
CA GLY A 100 -13.87 0.34 37.12
C GLY A 100 -13.84 -0.56 35.88
N GLU A 101 -14.66 -0.25 34.87
CA GLU A 101 -14.65 -0.93 33.57
C GLU A 101 -13.28 -0.79 32.89
N ARG A 102 -12.72 0.43 32.85
CA ARG A 102 -11.39 0.69 32.26
C ARG A 102 -10.30 -0.13 32.94
N ALA A 103 -10.22 -0.09 34.26
CA ALA A 103 -9.19 -0.79 35.03
C ALA A 103 -9.26 -2.32 34.79
N ALA A 104 -10.47 -2.88 34.79
CA ALA A 104 -10.68 -4.30 34.54
C ALA A 104 -10.34 -4.71 33.10
N LEU A 105 -10.73 -3.91 32.10
CA LEU A 105 -10.35 -4.15 30.71
C LEU A 105 -8.83 -4.05 30.50
N GLN A 106 -8.17 -3.08 31.15
CA GLN A 106 -6.72 -2.95 31.09
C GLN A 106 -6.03 -4.17 31.71
N ALA A 107 -6.49 -4.65 32.87
CA ALA A 107 -5.96 -5.87 33.48
C ALA A 107 -6.10 -7.09 32.55
N ALA A 108 -7.23 -7.26 31.88
CA ALA A 108 -7.42 -8.33 30.90
C ALA A 108 -6.44 -8.21 29.70
N ILE A 109 -6.21 -7.00 29.21
CA ILE A 109 -5.29 -6.71 28.10
C ILE A 109 -3.82 -6.90 28.50
N ASP A 110 -3.46 -6.54 29.74
CA ASP A 110 -2.11 -6.72 30.28
C ASP A 110 -1.75 -8.20 30.41
N ILE A 111 -2.74 -9.04 30.70
CA ILE A 111 -2.60 -10.51 30.72
C ILE A 111 -2.52 -11.08 29.31
N ASP A 112 -3.46 -10.69 28.43
CA ASP A 112 -3.51 -11.13 27.04
C ASP A 112 -3.82 -9.97 26.08
N GLN A 113 -2.78 -9.45 25.45
CA GLN A 113 -2.90 -8.37 24.47
C GLN A 113 -3.69 -8.78 23.22
N ARG A 114 -3.82 -10.09 22.95
CA ARG A 114 -4.57 -10.64 21.81
C ARG A 114 -6.03 -10.92 22.15
N ASN A 115 -6.48 -10.60 23.37
CA ASN A 115 -7.88 -10.69 23.75
C ASN A 115 -8.72 -9.67 22.97
N LEU A 116 -9.23 -10.11 21.81
CA LEU A 116 -10.00 -9.27 20.89
C LEU A 116 -11.21 -8.62 21.57
N MET A 117 -11.91 -9.36 22.45
CA MET A 117 -13.09 -8.83 23.12
C MET A 117 -12.73 -7.74 24.12
N ALA A 118 -11.61 -7.87 24.84
CA ALA A 118 -11.12 -6.81 25.73
C ALA A 118 -10.77 -5.53 24.96
N GLN A 119 -10.10 -5.66 23.82
CA GLN A 119 -9.76 -4.52 22.94
C GLN A 119 -11.03 -3.83 22.39
N ILE A 120 -12.01 -4.61 21.93
CA ILE A 120 -13.30 -4.08 21.46
C ILE A 120 -14.04 -3.35 22.58
N ARG A 121 -14.10 -3.93 23.78
CA ARG A 121 -14.77 -3.31 24.93
C ARG A 121 -14.08 -2.03 25.38
N MET A 122 -12.75 -1.98 25.33
CA MET A 122 -11.98 -0.76 25.62
C MET A 122 -12.31 0.34 24.61
N ALA A 123 -12.33 0.03 23.32
CA ALA A 123 -12.70 0.97 22.27
C ALA A 123 -14.15 1.50 22.44
N GLN A 124 -15.09 0.60 22.76
CA GLN A 124 -16.48 0.98 23.05
C GLN A 124 -16.59 1.89 24.28
N LEU A 125 -15.84 1.62 25.35
CA LEU A 125 -15.81 2.46 26.54
C LEU A 125 -15.31 3.87 26.20
N GLN A 126 -14.17 3.96 25.52
CA GLN A 126 -13.57 5.24 25.10
C GLN A 126 -14.52 6.03 24.20
N GLN A 127 -15.21 5.36 23.27
CA GLN A 127 -16.20 6.00 22.41
C GLN A 127 -17.41 6.54 23.20
N ARG A 128 -17.89 5.83 24.24
CA ARG A 128 -18.96 6.34 25.11
C ARG A 128 -18.53 7.56 25.94
N LEU A 129 -17.24 7.70 26.21
CA LEU A 129 -16.65 8.82 26.95
C LEU A 129 -16.21 9.98 26.04
N ASP A 130 -16.45 9.90 24.72
CA ASP A 130 -15.97 10.85 23.69
C ASP A 130 -14.43 11.01 23.66
N GLU A 131 -13.70 9.98 24.07
CA GLU A 131 -12.23 9.90 23.98
C GLU A 131 -11.81 9.48 22.57
N ARG A 132 -12.06 10.34 21.58
CA ARG A 132 -11.99 9.98 20.14
C ARG A 132 -10.66 9.37 19.71
N GLN A 133 -9.54 9.97 20.10
CA GLN A 133 -8.21 9.46 19.76
C GLN A 133 -7.99 8.08 20.40
N GLY A 134 -8.25 7.94 21.70
CA GLY A 134 -8.11 6.67 22.40
C GLY A 134 -8.99 5.57 21.80
N ALA A 135 -10.23 5.90 21.46
CA ALA A 135 -11.16 4.99 20.79
C ALA A 135 -10.64 4.56 19.41
N ALA A 136 -10.10 5.48 18.60
CA ALA A 136 -9.54 5.17 17.30
C ALA A 136 -8.32 4.23 17.42
N ASP A 137 -7.45 4.47 18.40
CA ASP A 137 -6.28 3.62 18.67
C ASP A 137 -6.69 2.20 19.07
N SER A 138 -7.66 2.07 19.99
CA SER A 138 -8.18 0.78 20.43
C SER A 138 -8.94 0.04 19.33
N TRP A 139 -9.75 0.75 18.52
CA TRP A 139 -10.39 0.17 17.34
C TRP A 139 -9.37 -0.30 16.31
N GLY A 140 -8.29 0.45 16.07
CA GLY A 140 -7.19 0.05 15.20
C GLY A 140 -6.54 -1.26 15.64
N LYS A 141 -6.30 -1.43 16.96
CA LYS A 141 -5.80 -2.70 17.53
C LYS A 141 -6.77 -3.85 17.31
N ALA A 142 -8.06 -3.65 17.58
CA ALA A 142 -9.09 -4.68 17.38
C ALA A 142 -9.18 -5.11 15.90
N LEU A 143 -9.12 -4.15 14.97
CA LEU A 143 -9.10 -4.42 13.53
C LEU A 143 -7.87 -5.22 13.11
N ALA A 144 -6.69 -4.85 13.59
CA ALA A 144 -5.44 -5.58 13.31
C ALA A 144 -5.49 -7.02 13.81
N LEU A 145 -6.00 -7.26 15.04
CA LEU A 145 -6.17 -8.61 15.59
C LEU A 145 -7.20 -9.44 14.79
N SER A 146 -8.21 -8.80 14.20
CA SER A 146 -9.26 -9.48 13.45
C SER A 146 -8.91 -9.82 12.00
N ALA A 147 -7.88 -9.18 11.42
CA ALA A 147 -7.59 -9.21 9.98
C ALA A 147 -7.27 -10.61 9.41
N GLY A 148 -6.87 -11.55 10.26
CA GLY A 148 -6.54 -12.93 9.87
C GLY A 148 -7.47 -14.01 10.43
N LEU A 149 -8.58 -13.64 11.07
CA LEU A 149 -9.51 -14.59 11.68
C LEU A 149 -10.55 -15.07 10.65
N PRO A 150 -10.61 -16.37 10.33
CA PRO A 150 -11.69 -16.93 9.51
C PRO A 150 -13.00 -16.97 10.30
N ASP A 151 -14.13 -16.96 9.60
CA ASP A 151 -15.46 -17.29 10.12
C ASP A 151 -15.90 -16.50 11.38
N LEU A 152 -15.81 -15.17 11.31
CA LEU A 152 -16.27 -14.30 12.39
C LEU A 152 -17.80 -14.34 12.55
N PRO A 153 -18.33 -14.39 13.80
CA PRO A 153 -19.77 -14.29 14.05
C PRO A 153 -20.39 -13.02 13.45
N PRO A 154 -21.64 -13.05 12.93
CA PRO A 154 -22.25 -11.90 12.26
C PRO A 154 -22.25 -10.59 13.09
N ALA A 155 -22.53 -10.67 14.39
CA ALA A 155 -22.52 -9.50 15.28
C ALA A 155 -21.12 -8.86 15.42
N LEU A 156 -20.07 -9.69 15.34
CA LEU A 156 -18.69 -9.21 15.38
C LEU A 156 -18.29 -8.59 14.04
N VAL A 157 -18.74 -9.15 12.91
CA VAL A 157 -18.56 -8.55 11.58
C VAL A 157 -19.15 -7.14 11.53
N GLU A 158 -20.37 -6.97 12.04
CA GLU A 158 -21.03 -5.66 12.10
C GLU A 158 -20.25 -4.68 13.00
N THR A 159 -19.84 -5.12 14.18
CA THR A 159 -19.03 -4.30 15.12
C THR A 159 -17.72 -3.85 14.46
N LEU A 160 -17.02 -4.74 13.75
CA LEU A 160 -15.77 -4.42 13.06
C LEU A 160 -15.98 -3.52 11.83
N ALA A 161 -17.14 -3.60 11.17
CA ALA A 161 -17.50 -2.67 10.11
C ALA A 161 -17.71 -1.24 10.68
N GLN A 162 -18.40 -1.12 11.82
CA GLN A 162 -18.55 0.15 12.53
C GLN A 162 -17.19 0.68 13.01
N ALA A 163 -16.33 -0.18 13.53
CA ALA A 163 -14.96 0.17 13.92
C ALA A 163 -14.14 0.71 12.73
N ARG A 164 -14.19 0.05 11.57
CA ARG A 164 -13.54 0.55 10.33
C ARG A 164 -14.06 1.94 9.96
N ALA A 165 -15.37 2.13 9.95
CA ALA A 165 -15.98 3.42 9.63
C ALA A 165 -15.53 4.52 10.62
N PHE A 166 -15.49 4.20 11.93
CA PHE A 166 -15.03 5.13 12.96
C PHE A 166 -13.57 5.53 12.76
N VAL A 167 -12.67 4.56 12.58
CA VAL A 167 -11.23 4.80 12.36
C VAL A 167 -11.01 5.62 11.09
N MET A 168 -11.68 5.27 9.98
CA MET A 168 -11.60 6.03 8.73
C MET A 168 -12.09 7.46 8.89
N ALA A 169 -13.21 7.68 9.59
CA ALA A 169 -13.74 9.02 9.84
C ALA A 169 -12.79 9.87 10.70
N HIS A 170 -12.20 9.27 11.75
CA HIS A 170 -11.22 9.94 12.61
C HIS A 170 -9.95 10.30 11.83
N GLN A 171 -9.42 9.37 11.03
CA GLN A 171 -8.27 9.62 10.15
C GLN A 171 -8.55 10.72 9.13
N ALA A 172 -9.75 10.75 8.52
CA ALA A 172 -10.13 11.79 7.58
C ALA A 172 -10.24 13.17 8.24
N GLN A 173 -10.77 13.25 9.47
CA GLN A 173 -10.82 14.50 10.23
C GLN A 173 -9.42 15.01 10.58
N PHE A 174 -8.54 14.12 11.01
CA PHE A 174 -7.14 14.46 11.29
C PHE A 174 -6.41 14.93 10.03
N ALA A 175 -6.58 14.23 8.91
CA ALA A 175 -6.03 14.63 7.62
C ALA A 175 -6.48 16.04 7.21
N ALA A 176 -7.79 16.30 7.27
CA ALA A 176 -8.36 17.61 6.94
C ALA A 176 -7.83 18.72 7.86
N PHE A 177 -7.66 18.44 9.16
CA PHE A 177 -7.09 19.39 10.11
C PHE A 177 -5.63 19.75 9.76
N VAL A 178 -4.80 18.75 9.48
CA VAL A 178 -3.39 18.96 9.09
C VAL A 178 -3.30 19.71 7.77
N GLU A 179 -4.08 19.30 6.76
CA GLU A 179 -4.14 19.92 5.44
C GLU A 179 -4.55 21.40 5.53
N ALA A 180 -5.60 21.71 6.30
CA ALA A 180 -6.01 23.08 6.53
C ALA A 180 -4.91 23.91 7.22
N GLY A 181 -4.17 23.30 8.16
CA GLY A 181 -3.07 23.96 8.88
C GLY A 181 -1.88 24.31 7.99
N VAL A 182 -1.59 23.50 6.97
CA VAL A 182 -0.45 23.71 6.04
C VAL A 182 -0.84 24.39 4.74
N ALA A 183 -2.13 24.52 4.43
CA ALA A 183 -2.65 24.97 3.14
C ALA A 183 -2.06 26.31 2.66
N ALA A 184 -1.98 27.32 3.54
CA ALA A 184 -1.47 28.65 3.17
C ALA A 184 0.03 28.61 2.81
N GLN A 185 0.83 27.89 3.59
CA GLN A 185 2.26 27.72 3.32
C GLN A 185 2.47 26.93 2.03
N LEU A 186 1.73 25.84 1.85
CA LEU A 186 1.78 25.01 0.66
C LEU A 186 1.42 25.82 -0.60
N ALA A 187 0.32 26.58 -0.56
CA ALA A 187 -0.11 27.43 -1.68
C ALA A 187 0.90 28.52 -2.04
N SER A 188 1.69 29.00 -1.07
CA SER A 188 2.75 30.00 -1.29
C SER A 188 4.07 29.42 -1.79
N ALA A 189 4.27 28.10 -1.69
CA ALA A 189 5.50 27.44 -2.08
C ALA A 189 5.63 27.32 -3.61
N ASP A 190 6.84 27.05 -4.11
CA ASP A 190 7.04 26.74 -5.53
C ASP A 190 6.39 25.40 -5.93
N ARG A 191 6.24 25.17 -7.24
CA ARG A 191 5.54 23.99 -7.77
C ARG A 191 6.19 22.66 -7.37
N VAL A 192 7.52 22.59 -7.25
CA VAL A 192 8.22 21.36 -6.87
C VAL A 192 7.93 21.05 -5.40
N THR A 193 8.01 22.06 -4.54
CA THR A 193 7.66 21.92 -3.12
C THR A 193 6.19 21.53 -2.94
N GLN A 194 5.27 22.17 -3.69
CA GLN A 194 3.85 21.83 -3.69
C GLN A 194 3.62 20.36 -4.03
N ARG A 195 4.16 19.89 -5.16
CA ARG A 195 4.04 18.51 -5.62
C ARG A 195 4.56 17.52 -4.58
N ARG A 196 5.78 17.73 -4.07
CA ARG A 196 6.44 16.81 -3.14
C ARG A 196 5.71 16.74 -1.79
N PHE A 197 5.28 17.88 -1.26
CA PHE A 197 4.60 17.89 0.03
C PHE A 197 3.16 17.38 -0.07
N GLN A 198 2.46 17.62 -1.19
CA GLN A 198 1.17 16.99 -1.44
C GLN A 198 1.30 15.45 -1.50
N ALA A 199 2.30 14.92 -2.20
CA ALA A 199 2.57 13.48 -2.22
C ALA A 199 2.92 12.92 -0.84
N CYS A 200 3.59 13.71 0.01
CA CYS A 200 3.86 13.36 1.42
C CYS A 200 2.56 13.23 2.21
N LEU A 201 1.66 14.23 2.13
CA LEU A 201 0.35 14.18 2.79
C LEU A 201 -0.49 13.01 2.29
N ASP A 202 -0.51 12.78 0.97
CA ASP A 202 -1.25 11.64 0.40
C ASP A 202 -0.69 10.29 0.87
N ARG A 203 0.64 10.18 1.05
CA ARG A 203 1.26 8.97 1.57
C ARG A 203 0.96 8.76 3.06
N GLU A 204 1.07 9.82 3.85
CA GLU A 204 0.84 9.80 5.30
C GLU A 204 -0.61 9.44 5.63
N PHE A 205 -1.56 9.95 4.84
CA PHE A 205 -2.99 9.66 5.00
C PHE A 205 -3.48 8.48 4.17
N GLY A 206 -2.58 7.63 3.66
CA GLY A 206 -2.92 6.37 3.01
C GLY A 206 -3.63 6.49 1.65
N ARG A 207 -3.61 7.67 1.02
CA ARG A 207 -4.16 7.93 -0.32
C ARG A 207 -3.18 7.59 -1.45
N ARG A 208 -1.91 7.36 -1.12
CA ARG A 208 -0.83 7.10 -2.07
C ARG A 208 0.13 6.05 -1.54
N MET A 209 0.62 5.17 -2.43
CA MET A 209 1.71 4.24 -2.13
C MET A 209 3.06 4.78 -2.62
N ILE A 210 4.17 4.21 -2.12
CA ILE A 210 5.52 4.50 -2.63
C ILE A 210 5.85 3.49 -3.72
N TYR A 211 6.26 3.99 -4.88
CA TYR A 211 6.76 3.18 -5.97
C TYR A 211 8.29 3.14 -5.94
N GLN A 212 8.83 1.97 -6.27
CA GLN A 212 10.28 1.72 -6.31
C GLN A 212 10.71 1.40 -7.73
N ASN A 213 11.99 1.60 -8.03
CA ASN A 213 12.58 1.18 -9.30
C ASN A 213 12.59 -0.35 -9.38
N HIS A 214 11.95 -0.93 -10.38
CA HIS A 214 12.09 -2.34 -10.74
C HIS A 214 12.72 -2.46 -12.13
N CYS A 215 14.03 -2.68 -12.16
CA CYS A 215 14.78 -2.88 -13.41
C CYS A 215 14.71 -4.34 -13.85
N SER A 216 14.41 -4.60 -15.14
CA SER A 216 14.59 -5.94 -15.71
C SER A 216 16.05 -6.26 -16.07
N GLY A 217 16.91 -5.24 -16.14
CA GLY A 217 18.35 -5.34 -16.35
C GLY A 217 19.15 -4.66 -15.24
N LEU A 218 20.14 -3.85 -15.60
CA LEU A 218 21.03 -3.20 -14.63
C LEU A 218 20.26 -2.22 -13.74
N HIS A 219 20.36 -2.40 -12.43
CA HIS A 219 19.96 -1.41 -11.44
C HIS A 219 21.22 -0.73 -10.88
N TYR A 220 21.32 0.59 -11.02
CA TYR A 220 22.36 1.42 -10.41
C TYR A 220 21.89 1.90 -9.03
N PRO A 221 22.48 1.42 -7.93
CA PRO A 221 22.04 1.79 -6.59
C PRO A 221 22.28 3.27 -6.27
N PHE A 222 21.58 3.78 -5.24
CA PHE A 222 21.72 5.14 -4.71
C PHE A 222 21.25 6.29 -5.62
N LEU A 223 20.67 5.98 -6.78
CA LEU A 223 19.90 6.98 -7.54
C LEU A 223 18.52 7.17 -6.88
N PRO A 224 18.00 8.41 -6.84
CA PRO A 224 16.61 8.67 -6.44
C PRO A 224 15.61 7.97 -7.36
N ALA A 225 14.54 7.43 -6.77
CA ALA A 225 13.40 6.86 -7.50
C ALA A 225 12.40 7.95 -7.89
N ASP A 226 12.81 8.85 -8.79
CA ASP A 226 11.96 9.96 -9.23
C ASP A 226 10.92 9.48 -10.26
N GLU A 227 9.63 9.53 -9.90
CA GLU A 227 8.55 9.15 -10.83
C GLU A 227 8.55 10.03 -12.09
N TYR A 228 8.59 11.34 -11.90
CA TYR A 228 8.88 12.29 -12.97
C TYR A 228 10.03 13.15 -12.49
N PHE A 229 11.07 13.21 -13.30
CA PHE A 229 12.22 14.05 -13.01
C PHE A 229 11.82 15.53 -13.11
N ASP A 230 12.35 16.35 -12.20
CA ASP A 230 12.06 17.78 -12.17
C ASP A 230 12.72 18.50 -13.35
N ARG A 231 12.03 19.53 -13.88
CA ARG A 231 12.41 20.23 -15.12
C ARG A 231 13.82 20.81 -15.10
N HIS A 232 14.31 21.23 -13.94
CA HIS A 232 15.63 21.84 -13.78
C HIS A 232 16.80 20.91 -14.13
N HIS A 233 16.57 19.58 -14.14
CA HIS A 233 17.55 18.60 -14.62
C HIS A 233 17.78 18.65 -16.12
N PHE A 234 16.86 19.24 -16.89
CA PHE A 234 16.90 19.27 -18.36
C PHE A 234 16.77 20.70 -18.88
N PRO A 235 17.81 21.55 -18.70
CA PRO A 235 17.78 22.95 -19.15
C PRO A 235 17.62 23.09 -20.68
N TRP A 236 17.93 22.04 -21.44
CA TRP A 236 17.80 21.98 -22.90
C TRP A 236 16.38 21.64 -23.38
N MET A 237 15.46 21.24 -22.50
CA MET A 237 14.15 20.74 -22.92
C MET A 237 13.24 21.85 -23.47
N ASP A 238 13.46 23.13 -23.11
CA ASP A 238 12.77 24.27 -23.75
C ASP A 238 13.14 24.37 -25.24
N ALA A 239 14.41 24.09 -25.57
CA ALA A 239 14.88 24.09 -26.95
C ALA A 239 14.31 22.92 -27.76
N LEU A 240 14.06 21.77 -27.12
CA LEU A 240 13.35 20.64 -27.73
C LEU A 240 11.87 20.98 -27.98
N GLU A 241 11.18 21.54 -26.98
CA GLU A 241 9.78 21.95 -27.07
C GLU A 241 9.56 23.02 -28.16
N ALA A 242 10.50 23.96 -28.32
CA ALA A 242 10.47 24.95 -29.38
C ALA A 242 10.51 24.36 -30.81
N GLN A 243 10.92 23.10 -30.96
CA GLN A 243 10.99 22.39 -32.24
C GLN A 243 9.78 21.47 -32.48
N THR A 244 8.79 21.48 -31.59
CA THR A 244 7.59 20.60 -31.67
C THR A 244 6.92 20.66 -33.03
N ASP A 245 6.67 21.86 -33.57
CA ASP A 245 5.97 22.03 -34.84
C ASP A 245 6.75 21.45 -36.02
N VAL A 246 8.08 21.64 -36.02
CA VAL A 246 8.98 21.11 -37.04
C VAL A 246 8.99 19.58 -36.98
N ILE A 247 9.18 19.02 -35.79
CA ILE A 247 9.20 17.57 -35.55
C ILE A 247 7.87 16.93 -35.96
N ARG A 248 6.76 17.55 -35.58
CA ARG A 248 5.41 17.11 -35.95
C ARG A 248 5.20 17.14 -37.46
N ALA A 249 5.63 18.21 -38.14
CA ALA A 249 5.46 18.34 -39.58
C ALA A 249 6.24 17.25 -40.35
N GLU A 250 7.49 16.97 -39.96
CA GLU A 250 8.28 15.89 -40.57
C GLU A 250 7.66 14.52 -40.32
N PHE A 251 7.19 14.25 -39.10
CA PHE A 251 6.49 13.01 -38.80
C PHE A 251 5.25 12.82 -39.69
N LEU A 252 4.38 13.84 -39.79
CA LEU A 252 3.16 13.77 -40.59
C LEU A 252 3.47 13.59 -42.09
N ALA A 253 4.52 14.26 -42.60
CA ALA A 253 4.98 14.09 -43.97
C ALA A 253 5.51 12.67 -44.23
N MET A 254 6.32 12.13 -43.31
CA MET A 254 6.87 10.78 -43.40
C MET A 254 5.77 9.72 -43.46
N ILE A 255 4.79 9.76 -42.55
CA ILE A 255 3.72 8.75 -42.53
C ILE A 255 2.76 8.86 -43.71
N GLY A 256 2.65 10.04 -44.34
CA GLY A 256 1.85 10.21 -45.55
C GLY A 256 2.52 9.67 -46.82
N GLN A 257 3.82 9.38 -46.77
CA GLN A 257 4.63 8.97 -47.93
C GLN A 257 5.26 7.57 -47.80
N ASN A 258 5.38 7.05 -46.57
CA ASN A 258 6.12 5.81 -46.29
C ASN A 258 5.38 4.90 -45.31
N ASP A 259 4.43 4.11 -45.83
CA ASP A 259 3.65 3.13 -45.06
C ASP A 259 4.52 2.05 -44.36
N GLY A 260 5.76 1.84 -44.80
CA GLY A 260 6.68 0.85 -44.23
C GLY A 260 7.48 1.34 -43.01
N ALA A 261 7.39 2.63 -42.65
CA ALA A 261 8.16 3.19 -41.54
C ALA A 261 7.65 2.78 -40.15
N ILE A 262 6.35 2.48 -40.03
CA ILE A 262 5.68 2.12 -38.78
C ILE A 262 5.62 0.60 -38.65
N ARG A 263 6.01 0.09 -37.49
CA ARG A 263 5.88 -1.33 -37.14
C ARG A 263 5.34 -1.50 -35.72
N PRO A 264 4.78 -2.68 -35.39
CA PRO A 264 4.40 -3.00 -34.01
C PRO A 264 5.58 -2.78 -33.06
N TYR A 265 5.33 -2.09 -31.94
CA TYR A 265 6.33 -1.87 -30.91
C TYR A 265 6.61 -3.16 -30.15
N VAL A 266 5.55 -3.85 -29.70
CA VAL A 266 5.65 -5.15 -29.04
C VAL A 266 5.80 -6.23 -30.10
N ARG A 267 6.90 -6.98 -29.99
CA ARG A 267 7.18 -8.18 -30.79
C ARG A 267 7.79 -9.23 -29.88
N GLN A 268 6.99 -10.20 -29.45
CA GLN A 268 7.43 -11.28 -28.59
C GLN A 268 8.05 -12.42 -29.42
N ASP A 269 9.02 -13.12 -28.85
CA ASP A 269 9.59 -14.29 -29.50
C ASP A 269 8.57 -15.44 -29.58
N ALA A 270 8.65 -16.23 -30.64
CA ALA A 270 7.79 -17.39 -30.82
C ALA A 270 7.90 -18.36 -29.62
N GLY A 271 6.76 -18.71 -29.02
CA GLY A 271 6.70 -19.58 -27.83
C GLY A 271 6.65 -18.84 -26.49
N THR A 272 6.67 -17.50 -26.49
CA THR A 272 6.46 -16.70 -25.28
C THR A 272 5.08 -17.01 -24.66
N PRO A 273 4.97 -17.41 -23.37
CA PRO A 273 3.68 -17.65 -22.73
C PRO A 273 2.81 -16.39 -22.66
N GLN A 274 1.50 -16.57 -22.56
CA GLN A 274 0.56 -15.44 -22.40
C GLN A 274 0.96 -14.57 -21.19
N ASN A 275 0.99 -13.26 -21.41
CA ASN A 275 1.36 -12.27 -20.41
C ASN A 275 0.71 -10.91 -20.75
N ILE A 276 1.08 -9.87 -20.01
CA ILE A 276 0.51 -8.51 -20.15
C ILE A 276 0.65 -7.94 -21.58
N TRP A 277 1.63 -8.39 -22.35
CA TRP A 277 1.92 -7.89 -23.70
C TRP A 277 1.18 -8.62 -24.81
N THR A 278 0.55 -9.76 -24.52
CA THR A 278 -0.04 -10.64 -25.52
C THR A 278 -1.08 -9.94 -26.41
N ALA A 279 -1.84 -8.98 -25.88
CA ALA A 279 -2.82 -8.23 -26.67
C ALA A 279 -2.19 -7.24 -27.67
N LEU A 280 -0.94 -6.83 -27.43
CA LEU A 280 -0.21 -5.87 -28.28
C LEU A 280 0.83 -6.53 -29.17
N ASP A 281 1.12 -7.82 -28.99
CA ASP A 281 2.13 -8.54 -29.76
C ASP A 281 1.80 -8.55 -31.26
N GLY A 282 2.69 -7.94 -32.05
CA GLY A 282 2.48 -7.78 -33.49
C GLY A 282 1.36 -6.80 -33.88
N SER A 283 0.74 -6.09 -32.92
CA SER A 283 -0.33 -5.14 -33.18
C SER A 283 0.19 -3.74 -33.48
N LEU A 284 -0.44 -3.06 -34.45
CA LEU A 284 -0.24 -1.63 -34.72
C LEU A 284 -1.07 -0.72 -33.80
N ASP A 285 -1.80 -1.29 -32.85
CA ASP A 285 -2.46 -0.52 -31.79
C ASP A 285 -1.44 0.25 -30.96
N TRP A 286 -0.25 -0.33 -30.78
CA TRP A 286 0.95 0.37 -30.36
C TRP A 286 2.05 0.25 -31.41
N GLY A 287 2.15 1.27 -32.27
CA GLY A 287 3.13 1.36 -33.33
C GLY A 287 4.34 2.23 -32.98
N ALA A 288 5.46 1.98 -33.66
CA ALA A 288 6.65 2.82 -33.56
C ALA A 288 7.35 2.99 -34.90
N ALA A 289 7.88 4.20 -35.12
CA ALA A 289 8.78 4.53 -36.23
C ALA A 289 10.12 4.99 -35.64
N PHE A 290 11.14 4.13 -35.73
CA PHE A 290 12.44 4.35 -35.07
C PHE A 290 13.36 5.22 -35.93
N LEU A 291 13.89 6.29 -35.33
CA LEU A 291 15.05 7.03 -35.85
C LEU A 291 16.34 6.33 -35.42
N TRP A 292 16.41 5.96 -34.13
CA TRP A 292 17.43 5.07 -33.57
C TRP A 292 16.78 3.99 -32.71
N GLU A 293 17.22 2.75 -32.87
CA GLU A 293 16.85 1.62 -32.03
C GLU A 293 18.11 0.99 -31.47
N TYR A 294 18.29 1.02 -30.14
CA TYR A 294 19.46 0.44 -29.48
C TYR A 294 20.81 0.92 -30.04
N GLY A 295 20.90 2.20 -30.39
CA GLY A 295 22.08 2.83 -30.99
C GLY A 295 22.21 2.62 -32.50
N VAL A 296 21.32 1.85 -33.14
CA VAL A 296 21.32 1.63 -34.59
C VAL A 296 20.42 2.67 -35.27
N ARG A 297 20.99 3.46 -36.18
CA ARG A 297 20.28 4.48 -36.96
C ARG A 297 19.46 3.84 -38.08
N ASN A 298 18.22 4.31 -38.26
CA ASN A 298 17.39 3.97 -39.40
C ASN A 298 17.52 5.05 -40.49
N GLU A 299 18.35 4.80 -41.49
CA GLU A 299 18.66 5.82 -42.51
C GLU A 299 17.44 6.29 -43.29
N ALA A 300 16.46 5.42 -43.57
CA ALA A 300 15.27 5.81 -44.31
C ALA A 300 14.39 6.78 -43.51
N VAL A 301 14.16 6.49 -42.22
CA VAL A 301 13.37 7.35 -41.32
C VAL A 301 14.12 8.65 -41.02
N CYS A 302 15.44 8.58 -40.79
CA CYS A 302 16.27 9.76 -40.57
C CYS A 302 16.33 10.68 -41.80
N ALA A 303 16.40 10.12 -43.01
CA ALA A 303 16.37 10.91 -44.25
C ALA A 303 15.01 11.59 -44.48
N ALA A 304 13.93 11.00 -43.98
CA ALA A 304 12.59 11.59 -44.03
C ALA A 304 12.36 12.66 -42.95
N CYS A 305 13.13 12.64 -41.85
CA CYS A 305 13.01 13.59 -40.74
C CYS A 305 14.35 14.30 -40.41
N PRO A 306 15.00 14.97 -41.37
CA PRO A 306 16.34 15.53 -41.18
C PRO A 306 16.43 16.62 -40.11
N GLN A 307 15.39 17.43 -39.92
CA GLN A 307 15.37 18.48 -38.90
C GLN A 307 15.22 17.87 -37.50
N THR A 308 14.35 16.87 -37.36
CA THR A 308 14.19 16.09 -36.12
C THR A 308 15.50 15.44 -35.71
N VAL A 309 16.21 14.83 -36.68
CA VAL A 309 17.55 14.26 -36.47
C VAL A 309 18.53 15.32 -35.96
N ALA A 310 18.59 16.48 -36.61
CA ALA A 310 19.50 17.56 -36.21
C ALA A 310 19.21 18.06 -34.78
N VAL A 311 17.94 18.16 -34.38
CA VAL A 311 17.55 18.51 -33.01
C VAL A 311 18.03 17.46 -32.02
N LEU A 312 17.77 16.18 -32.29
CA LEU A 312 18.12 15.08 -31.39
C LEU A 312 19.64 14.90 -31.25
N GLU A 313 20.41 15.12 -32.31
CA GLU A 313 21.88 15.05 -32.28
C GLU A 313 22.51 16.20 -31.48
N ALA A 314 21.80 17.30 -31.29
CA ALA A 314 22.25 18.43 -30.46
C ALA A 314 21.99 18.22 -28.95
N LEU A 315 21.20 17.21 -28.56
CA LEU A 315 20.86 16.95 -27.16
C LEU A 315 21.95 16.15 -26.42
N PRO A 316 22.07 16.29 -25.09
CA PRO A 316 22.91 15.42 -24.28
C PRO A 316 22.27 14.03 -24.18
N ARG A 317 22.58 13.18 -25.15
CA ARG A 317 22.03 11.83 -25.29
C ARG A 317 22.81 10.77 -24.50
N ALA A 318 22.11 9.72 -24.12
CA ALA A 318 22.76 8.47 -23.74
C ALA A 318 23.44 7.86 -24.96
N ASP A 319 24.64 7.34 -24.79
CA ASP A 319 25.42 6.74 -25.88
C ASP A 319 26.14 5.51 -25.35
N ILE A 320 25.48 4.37 -25.51
CA ILE A 320 25.96 3.04 -25.12
C ILE A 320 25.72 2.11 -26.31
N PRO A 321 26.76 1.68 -27.02
CA PRO A 321 26.61 0.81 -28.19
C PRO A 321 25.71 -0.40 -27.92
N GLY A 322 24.79 -0.66 -28.86
CA GLY A 322 23.82 -1.75 -28.78
C GLY A 322 22.70 -1.56 -27.76
N ARG A 323 22.57 -0.37 -27.14
CA ARG A 323 21.57 -0.08 -26.10
C ARG A 323 20.97 1.33 -26.22
N ALA A 324 21.78 2.35 -26.48
CA ALA A 324 21.38 3.74 -26.58
C ALA A 324 22.27 4.47 -27.63
N PRO A 325 21.77 5.53 -28.30
CA PRO A 325 20.46 6.14 -28.11
C PRO A 325 19.32 5.30 -28.69
N SER A 326 18.14 5.44 -28.09
CA SER A 326 16.87 5.04 -28.69
C SER A 326 16.02 6.29 -28.84
N ALA A 327 15.55 6.57 -30.06
CA ALA A 327 14.61 7.65 -30.32
C ALA A 327 13.64 7.28 -31.43
N PHE A 328 12.36 7.49 -31.21
CA PHE A 328 11.30 7.01 -32.10
C PHE A 328 9.99 7.76 -31.90
N PHE A 329 9.19 7.83 -32.97
CA PHE A 329 7.80 8.24 -32.86
C PHE A 329 6.98 7.06 -32.34
N SER A 330 6.20 7.27 -31.28
CA SER A 330 5.32 6.28 -30.68
C SER A 330 3.86 6.61 -30.91
N LEU A 331 3.16 5.71 -31.58
CA LEU A 331 1.79 5.86 -32.03
C LEU A 331 0.89 4.94 -31.20
N LEU A 332 -0.14 5.49 -30.57
CA LEU A 332 -1.13 4.72 -29.81
C LEU A 332 -2.52 4.96 -30.42
N ARG A 333 -3.14 3.90 -30.95
CA ARG A 333 -4.44 3.98 -31.64
C ARG A 333 -5.59 4.29 -30.68
N PRO A 334 -6.74 4.73 -31.22
CA PRO A 334 -7.99 4.89 -30.44
C PRO A 334 -8.31 3.66 -29.59
N GLY A 335 -8.79 3.88 -28.36
CA GLY A 335 -9.20 2.83 -27.43
C GLY A 335 -8.08 1.92 -26.90
N SER A 336 -6.81 2.24 -27.18
CA SER A 336 -5.67 1.37 -26.84
C SER A 336 -5.09 1.66 -25.46
N ARG A 337 -4.61 0.61 -24.80
CA ARG A 337 -3.97 0.65 -23.47
C ARG A 337 -2.59 0.02 -23.55
N ILE A 338 -1.58 0.69 -22.99
CA ILE A 338 -0.28 0.09 -22.67
C ILE A 338 -0.36 -0.31 -21.20
N PRO A 339 -0.25 -1.60 -20.84
CA PRO A 339 -0.41 -2.07 -19.47
C PRO A 339 0.70 -1.52 -18.56
N ALA A 340 0.45 -1.55 -17.24
CA ALA A 340 1.46 -1.23 -16.23
C ALA A 340 2.70 -2.13 -16.38
N HIS A 341 3.87 -1.51 -16.54
CA HIS A 341 5.14 -2.20 -16.75
C HIS A 341 6.33 -1.37 -16.26
N THR A 342 7.53 -1.95 -16.33
CA THR A 342 8.78 -1.27 -16.00
C THR A 342 9.86 -1.49 -17.05
N GLY A 343 10.80 -0.57 -17.09
CA GLY A 343 11.92 -0.51 -18.01
C GLY A 343 13.10 -1.38 -17.62
N VAL A 344 14.17 -1.25 -18.40
CA VAL A 344 15.36 -2.12 -18.29
C VAL A 344 16.35 -1.62 -17.26
N THR A 345 16.57 -0.31 -17.16
CA THR A 345 17.63 0.25 -16.33
C THR A 345 17.33 1.67 -15.89
N ASN A 346 17.63 1.98 -14.63
CA ASN A 346 17.44 3.32 -14.06
C ASN A 346 18.60 4.28 -14.41
N THR A 347 19.57 3.85 -15.23
CA THR A 347 20.68 4.72 -15.67
C THR A 347 20.30 5.71 -16.78
N ARG A 348 19.04 5.68 -17.23
CA ARG A 348 18.51 6.59 -18.24
C ARG A 348 17.23 7.25 -17.75
N ALA A 349 16.94 8.43 -18.26
CA ALA A 349 15.63 9.05 -18.21
C ALA A 349 14.97 8.92 -19.58
N ILE A 350 13.67 8.61 -19.59
CA ILE A 350 12.88 8.59 -20.82
C ILE A 350 12.17 9.92 -20.95
N VAL A 351 12.35 10.58 -22.09
CA VAL A 351 11.73 11.87 -22.41
C VAL A 351 10.63 11.65 -23.44
N HIS A 352 9.46 12.18 -23.15
CA HIS A 352 8.35 12.23 -24.07
C HIS A 352 8.07 13.67 -24.49
N LEU A 353 8.07 13.93 -25.80
CA LEU A 353 7.57 15.16 -26.40
C LEU A 353 6.24 14.85 -27.12
N PRO A 354 5.09 15.33 -26.62
CA PRO A 354 3.81 15.03 -27.24
C PRO A 354 3.60 15.86 -28.50
N LEU A 355 3.25 15.22 -29.63
CA LEU A 355 3.16 15.86 -30.95
C LEU A 355 1.72 16.03 -31.42
N VAL A 356 0.94 14.94 -31.35
CA VAL A 356 -0.47 14.91 -31.71
C VAL A 356 -1.20 14.22 -30.59
N VAL A 357 -1.98 14.96 -29.81
CA VAL A 357 -2.64 14.40 -28.63
C VAL A 357 -4.10 14.84 -28.52
N PRO A 358 -5.04 13.93 -28.82
CA PRO A 358 -6.45 14.19 -28.56
C PRO A 358 -6.77 14.17 -27.06
N PRO A 359 -7.88 14.80 -26.62
CA PRO A 359 -8.39 14.68 -25.26
C PRO A 359 -8.63 13.21 -24.86
N GLY A 360 -8.54 12.89 -23.57
CA GLY A 360 -8.76 11.52 -23.08
C GLY A 360 -7.52 10.61 -23.18
N CYS A 361 -6.35 11.16 -23.50
CA CYS A 361 -5.08 10.46 -23.42
C CYS A 361 -4.36 10.79 -22.12
N PHE A 362 -3.80 9.78 -21.45
CA PHE A 362 -3.08 9.96 -20.18
C PHE A 362 -1.86 9.04 -20.08
N PHE A 363 -1.00 9.37 -19.12
CA PHE A 363 0.21 8.64 -18.77
C PHE A 363 0.36 8.61 -17.25
N ARG A 364 0.58 7.43 -16.68
CA ARG A 364 0.87 7.28 -15.25
C ARG A 364 2.30 6.81 -15.08
N VAL A 365 3.03 7.42 -14.14
CA VAL A 365 4.29 6.90 -13.61
C VAL A 365 4.17 6.90 -12.10
N GLY A 366 4.35 5.74 -11.48
CA GLY A 366 4.12 5.55 -10.05
C GLY A 366 2.74 6.03 -9.63
N GLY A 367 2.69 6.93 -8.64
CA GLY A 367 1.44 7.47 -8.11
C GLY A 367 0.95 8.73 -8.84
N GLU A 368 1.62 9.20 -9.89
CA GLU A 368 1.27 10.43 -10.60
C GLU A 368 0.77 10.16 -12.03
N THR A 369 -0.45 10.61 -12.31
CA THR A 369 -1.07 10.55 -13.64
C THR A 369 -1.11 11.94 -14.26
N ARG A 370 -0.63 12.07 -15.50
CA ARG A 370 -0.66 13.30 -16.29
C ARG A 370 -1.50 13.12 -17.53
N ALA A 371 -2.32 14.12 -17.85
CA ALA A 371 -2.81 14.29 -19.21
C ALA A 371 -1.65 14.78 -20.08
N TRP A 372 -1.61 14.33 -21.33
CA TRP A 372 -0.63 14.85 -22.27
C TRP A 372 -0.98 16.27 -22.70
N GLN A 373 0.04 17.07 -22.99
CA GLN A 373 -0.11 18.40 -23.55
C GLN A 373 0.85 18.52 -24.74
N GLU A 374 0.30 18.83 -25.93
CA GLU A 374 1.12 19.01 -27.13
C GLU A 374 2.23 20.04 -26.88
N GLY A 375 3.45 19.70 -27.29
CA GLY A 375 4.62 20.56 -27.17
C GLY A 375 5.15 20.77 -25.76
N VAL A 376 4.61 20.09 -24.74
CA VAL A 376 5.12 20.15 -23.36
C VAL A 376 5.76 18.82 -23.00
N ALA A 377 7.08 18.80 -23.00
CA ALA A 377 7.84 17.59 -22.76
C ALA A 377 7.97 17.29 -21.26
N PHE A 378 8.16 16.02 -20.94
CA PHE A 378 8.53 15.59 -19.59
C PHE A 378 9.50 14.42 -19.65
N ALA A 379 10.24 14.25 -18.56
CA ALA A 379 11.13 13.11 -18.34
C ALA A 379 10.65 12.28 -17.15
N PHE A 380 10.80 10.97 -17.23
CA PHE A 380 10.45 10.03 -16.16
C PHE A 380 11.44 8.86 -16.12
N ASP A 381 11.48 8.17 -14.98
CA ASP A 381 12.21 6.92 -14.82
C ASP A 381 11.30 5.77 -15.25
N ASP A 382 11.60 5.14 -16.40
CA ASP A 382 10.80 4.02 -16.91
C ASP A 382 10.89 2.78 -16.03
N THR A 383 11.83 2.69 -15.11
CA THR A 383 11.90 1.55 -14.17
C THR A 383 10.92 1.66 -13.02
N ILE A 384 10.27 2.82 -12.84
CA ILE A 384 9.08 2.96 -12.00
C ILE A 384 7.87 2.50 -12.81
N GLU A 385 6.96 1.78 -12.17
CA GLU A 385 5.75 1.25 -12.82
C GLU A 385 4.99 2.37 -13.54
N HIS A 386 4.79 2.19 -14.84
CA HIS A 386 4.13 3.17 -15.68
C HIS A 386 3.23 2.52 -16.73
N GLU A 387 2.25 3.28 -17.20
CA GLU A 387 1.26 2.86 -18.20
C GLU A 387 0.74 4.07 -18.98
N ALA A 388 0.14 3.80 -20.15
CA ALA A 388 -0.42 4.83 -21.01
C ALA A 388 -1.76 4.40 -21.58
N TRP A 389 -2.61 5.37 -21.88
CA TRP A 389 -3.86 5.08 -22.58
C TRP A 389 -4.32 6.20 -23.51
N ASN A 390 -5.08 5.79 -24.51
CA ASN A 390 -5.76 6.65 -25.46
C ASN A 390 -7.25 6.27 -25.48
N ASP A 391 -8.07 6.95 -24.69
CA ASP A 391 -9.52 6.76 -24.66
C ASP A 391 -10.27 7.61 -25.70
N SER A 392 -9.54 8.26 -26.61
CA SER A 392 -10.12 9.05 -27.69
C SER A 392 -10.46 8.19 -28.92
N ASP A 393 -11.11 8.82 -29.89
CA ASP A 393 -11.38 8.32 -31.24
C ASP A 393 -10.29 8.71 -32.27
N HIS A 394 -9.20 9.32 -31.81
CA HIS A 394 -8.11 9.81 -32.65
C HIS A 394 -6.75 9.20 -32.27
N LEU A 395 -5.80 9.24 -33.20
CA LEU A 395 -4.46 8.73 -32.98
C LEU A 395 -3.68 9.65 -32.01
N ARG A 396 -2.95 9.06 -31.05
CA ARG A 396 -2.01 9.77 -30.18
C ARG A 396 -0.58 9.50 -30.59
N VAL A 397 0.19 10.55 -30.88
CA VAL A 397 1.60 10.47 -31.28
C VAL A 397 2.47 11.28 -30.34
N VAL A 398 3.54 10.65 -29.85
CA VAL A 398 4.59 11.28 -29.05
C VAL A 398 5.96 10.92 -29.62
N LEU A 399 6.93 11.82 -29.56
CA LEU A 399 8.34 11.49 -29.76
C LEU A 399 8.91 11.00 -28.43
N ILE A 400 9.55 9.83 -28.45
CA ILE A 400 10.22 9.22 -27.30
C ILE A 400 11.72 9.22 -27.58
N LEU A 401 12.52 9.61 -26.58
CA LEU A 401 13.98 9.50 -26.61
C LEU A 401 14.53 9.14 -25.23
N ASP A 402 15.69 8.50 -25.19
CA ASP A 402 16.44 8.29 -23.95
C ASP A 402 17.62 9.27 -23.79
N VAL A 403 17.83 9.69 -22.55
CA VAL A 403 18.99 10.48 -22.11
C VAL A 403 19.56 9.85 -20.84
N TRP A 404 20.76 10.23 -20.44
CA TRP A 404 21.30 9.77 -19.16
C TRP A 404 20.39 10.17 -18.00
N ASN A 405 20.27 9.30 -16.98
CA ASN A 405 19.62 9.69 -15.74
C ASN A 405 20.33 10.95 -15.19
N PRO A 406 19.59 12.02 -14.88
CA PRO A 406 20.21 13.31 -14.54
C PRO A 406 21.00 13.31 -13.23
N HIS A 407 20.85 12.30 -12.40
CA HIS A 407 21.62 12.13 -11.16
C HIS A 407 22.99 11.47 -11.38
N LEU A 408 23.26 10.94 -12.58
CA LEU A 408 24.56 10.38 -12.91
C LEU A 408 25.57 11.48 -13.28
N SER A 409 26.67 11.51 -12.56
CA SER A 409 27.85 12.30 -12.92
C SER A 409 28.48 11.82 -14.23
N LEU A 410 29.25 12.69 -14.87
CA LEU A 410 30.00 12.33 -16.09
C LEU A 410 30.96 11.14 -15.85
N ALA A 411 31.56 11.05 -14.66
CA ALA A 411 32.45 9.93 -14.32
C ALA A 411 31.70 8.60 -14.26
N GLU A 412 30.51 8.58 -13.66
CA GLU A 412 29.65 7.38 -13.60
C GLU A 412 29.15 6.99 -14.99
N GLN A 413 28.79 7.96 -15.84
CA GLN A 413 28.44 7.69 -17.24
C GLN A 413 29.60 7.02 -18.00
N GLN A 414 30.84 7.49 -17.83
CA GLN A 414 32.01 6.85 -18.46
C GLN A 414 32.27 5.44 -17.94
N LEU A 415 32.11 5.22 -16.63
CA LEU A 415 32.24 3.88 -16.04
C LEU A 415 31.17 2.92 -16.57
N LEU A 416 29.93 3.39 -16.74
CA LEU A 416 28.85 2.60 -17.34
C LEU A 416 29.16 2.24 -18.80
N LYS A 417 29.65 3.19 -19.60
CA LYS A 417 30.10 2.92 -20.97
C LYS A 417 31.20 1.85 -21.00
N GLN A 418 32.21 1.99 -20.14
CA GLN A 418 33.30 1.02 -20.03
C GLN A 418 32.81 -0.35 -19.54
N PHE A 419 31.91 -0.38 -18.56
CA PHE A 419 31.31 -1.60 -18.03
C PHE A 419 30.63 -2.40 -19.15
N TYR A 420 29.75 -1.76 -19.93
CA TYR A 420 29.06 -2.43 -21.03
C TYR A 420 30.03 -2.87 -22.13
N ALA A 421 31.00 -2.03 -22.51
CA ALA A 421 32.02 -2.40 -23.49
C ALA A 421 32.81 -3.64 -23.06
N THR A 422 33.23 -3.71 -21.78
CA THR A 422 33.93 -4.87 -21.23
C THR A 422 33.03 -6.10 -21.16
N ALA A 423 31.77 -5.94 -20.73
CA ALA A 423 30.82 -7.04 -20.61
C ALA A 423 30.41 -7.63 -21.97
N ASP A 424 30.37 -6.81 -23.03
CA ASP A 424 30.09 -7.31 -24.37
C ASP A 424 31.32 -8.00 -24.98
N ALA A 425 32.53 -7.47 -24.74
CA ALA A 425 33.77 -8.10 -25.16
C ALA A 425 34.02 -9.47 -24.48
N SER A 426 33.51 -9.69 -23.27
CA SER A 426 33.63 -10.99 -22.60
C SER A 426 32.81 -12.08 -23.28
N LYS A 427 31.66 -11.73 -23.88
CA LYS A 427 30.80 -12.66 -24.63
C LYS A 427 31.42 -13.10 -25.95
N THR A 428 32.24 -12.25 -26.57
CA THR A 428 32.92 -12.57 -27.84
C THR A 428 34.21 -13.36 -27.66
N ASN A 429 34.81 -13.31 -26.46
CA ASN A 429 36.14 -13.87 -26.21
C ASN A 429 36.14 -15.19 -25.40
N ASP A 430 34.99 -15.78 -25.07
CA ASP A 430 34.86 -17.01 -24.25
C ASP A 430 35.64 -16.97 -22.91
N VAL A 431 35.82 -15.76 -22.33
CA VAL A 431 36.79 -15.59 -21.23
C VAL A 431 36.27 -16.07 -19.87
N LEU A 432 34.97 -16.22 -19.64
CA LEU A 432 34.46 -16.75 -18.36
C LEU A 432 33.15 -17.54 -18.50
N PRO A 433 33.01 -18.70 -17.81
CA PRO A 433 31.76 -19.43 -17.72
C PRO A 433 30.72 -18.59 -16.94
N ARG A 434 29.47 -18.65 -17.40
CA ARG A 434 28.31 -18.01 -16.77
C ARG A 434 28.31 -18.23 -15.25
N ILE A 435 28.33 -17.16 -14.47
CA ILE A 435 27.87 -17.17 -13.08
C ILE A 435 26.45 -16.62 -13.08
#